data_AF-A0AAV1JP71-F1
#
_entry.id   AF-A0AAV1JP71-F1
#
_cell.length_a   1.000
_cell.length_b   1.000
_cell.length_c   1.000
_cell.angle_alpha   90.00
_cell.angle_beta   90.00
_cell.angle_gamma   90.00
#
_symmetry.space_group_name_H-M   'P 1'
#
loop_
_entity.id
_entity.type
_entity.pdbx_description
1 polymer ?
#
loop_
_entity_poly.entity_id
_entity_poly.type
_entity_poly.pdbx_seq_one_letter_code
_entity_poly.pdbx_strand_id
1 'polypeptide(L)'
;MSTLIQSYEQQYSVLTAEITAKIGRLKAGTNDDRDKLSREIQASFEEANDLLEQLELECHGTGVSSRVAAYRVELQRVRDEYRSVMSNSVTYNIDDEYEDWSAVNEQHQKLLDNTERLERTGKNLHEGYRMVLETEQIGAAVLQDLHHQRETIQRSRGRLRETDAELNRSTRLVKNMMMRALQDRLVVGLVLVLIIAFGILGVYFYAT
;
A
#
# COMPACT_ATOMS: atom_id res chain seq x y z
N MET A 1 -14.45 -22.05 26.00
CA MET A 1 -13.45 -21.24 25.25
C MET A 1 -12.24 -20.89 26.11
N SER A 2 -12.36 -20.18 27.25
CA SER A 2 -11.18 -19.87 28.09
C SER A 2 -10.44 -21.09 28.66
N THR A 3 -11.12 -22.22 28.85
CA THR A 3 -10.53 -23.47 29.36
C THR A 3 -9.65 -24.20 28.35
N LEU A 4 -9.93 -24.05 27.05
CA LEU A 4 -9.21 -24.72 25.98
C LEU A 4 -7.86 -24.03 25.74
N ILE A 5 -7.85 -22.69 25.71
CA ILE A 5 -6.62 -21.87 25.65
C ILE A 5 -5.72 -22.19 26.85
N GLN A 6 -6.28 -22.25 28.06
CA GLN A 6 -5.51 -22.60 29.26
C GLN A 6 -4.92 -24.02 29.19
N SER A 7 -5.65 -24.97 28.60
CA SER A 7 -5.15 -26.33 28.40
C SER A 7 -4.01 -26.39 27.38
N TYR A 8 -4.05 -25.57 26.32
CA TYR A 8 -2.96 -25.49 25.34
C TYR A 8 -1.74 -24.76 25.90
N GLU A 9 -1.93 -23.70 26.69
CA GLU A 9 -0.84 -23.02 27.40
C GLU A 9 -0.12 -23.97 28.37
N GLN A 10 -0.88 -24.80 29.10
CA GLN A 10 -0.31 -25.81 29.99
C GLN A 10 0.46 -26.89 29.21
N GLN A 11 -0.10 -27.40 28.11
CA GLN A 11 0.58 -28.37 27.24
C GLN A 11 1.87 -27.81 26.64
N TYR A 12 1.84 -26.58 26.14
CA TYR A 12 3.01 -25.89 25.61
C TYR A 12 4.11 -25.69 26.66
N SER A 13 3.74 -25.32 27.89
CA SER A 13 4.70 -25.16 28.99
C SER A 13 5.37 -26.48 29.38
N VAL A 14 4.62 -27.58 29.42
CA VAL A 14 5.15 -28.92 29.72
C VAL A 14 6.09 -29.36 28.60
N LEU A 15 5.68 -29.20 27.35
CA LEU A 15 6.47 -29.61 26.19
C LEU A 15 7.78 -28.81 26.06
N THR A 16 7.75 -27.50 26.33
CA THR A 16 8.96 -26.66 26.32
C THR A 16 9.94 -27.05 27.45
N ALA A 17 9.41 -27.39 28.64
CA ALA A 17 10.22 -27.90 29.73
C ALA A 17 10.85 -29.27 29.40
N GLU A 18 10.10 -30.15 28.74
CA GLU A 18 10.60 -31.44 28.27
C GLU A 18 11.70 -31.28 27.21
N ILE A 19 11.50 -30.41 26.22
CA ILE A 19 12.52 -30.06 25.21
C ILE A 19 13.80 -29.57 25.90
N THR A 20 13.66 -28.64 26.86
CA THR A 20 14.81 -28.08 27.60
C THR A 20 15.54 -29.15 28.41
N ALA A 21 14.81 -30.06 29.07
CA ALA A 21 15.39 -31.17 29.81
C ALA A 21 16.13 -32.16 28.88
N LYS A 22 15.55 -32.47 27.70
CA LYS A 22 16.20 -33.31 26.68
C LYS A 22 17.46 -32.64 26.12
N ILE A 23 17.46 -31.33 25.88
CA ILE A 23 18.66 -30.57 25.50
C ILE A 23 19.73 -30.63 26.59
N GLY A 24 19.34 -30.51 27.86
CA GLY A 24 20.25 -30.69 29.01
C GLY A 24 20.87 -32.08 29.07
N ARG A 25 20.08 -33.13 28.81
CA ARG A 25 20.58 -34.52 28.69
C ARG A 25 21.50 -34.71 27.49
N LEU A 26 21.19 -34.08 26.35
CA LEU A 26 22.05 -34.08 25.16
C LEU A 26 23.41 -33.45 25.45
N LYS A 27 23.46 -32.41 26.27
CA LYS A 27 24.70 -31.76 26.73
C LYS A 27 25.57 -32.68 27.60
N ALA A 28 24.96 -33.56 28.39
CA ALA A 28 25.66 -34.43 29.35
C ALA A 28 25.87 -35.88 28.88
N GLY A 29 25.23 -36.32 27.80
CA GLY A 29 25.19 -37.72 27.35
C GLY A 29 26.28 -38.14 26.37
N THR A 30 26.58 -39.45 26.36
CA THR A 30 27.52 -40.14 25.45
C THR A 30 26.94 -40.31 24.04
N ASN A 31 27.81 -40.31 23.01
CA ASN A 31 27.48 -40.20 21.57
C ASN A 31 26.39 -41.15 21.03
N ASP A 32 26.21 -42.36 21.57
CA ASP A 32 25.30 -43.38 21.00
C ASP A 32 23.80 -43.05 21.20
N ASP A 33 23.47 -42.25 22.21
CA ASP A 33 22.08 -41.81 22.49
C ASP A 33 21.76 -40.43 21.87
N ARG A 34 22.76 -39.72 21.32
CA ARG A 34 22.59 -38.35 20.83
C ARG A 34 21.70 -38.28 19.59
N ASP A 35 21.86 -39.22 18.66
CA ASP A 35 21.08 -39.26 17.41
C ASP A 35 19.62 -39.68 17.64
N LYS A 36 19.35 -40.48 18.67
CA LYS A 36 17.99 -40.82 19.07
C LYS A 36 17.34 -39.63 19.77
N LEU A 37 18.05 -39.03 20.71
CA LEU A 37 17.58 -37.87 21.46
C LEU A 37 17.39 -36.63 20.58
N SER A 38 18.21 -36.45 19.55
CA SER A 38 18.07 -35.36 18.56
C SER A 38 16.77 -35.48 17.75
N ARG A 39 16.44 -36.70 17.29
CA ARG A 39 15.18 -36.99 16.60
C ARG A 39 13.97 -36.77 17.52
N GLU A 40 14.06 -37.20 18.77
CA GLU A 40 13.00 -36.97 19.77
C GLU A 40 12.80 -35.48 20.08
N ILE A 41 13.89 -34.71 20.21
CA ILE A 41 13.82 -33.26 20.40
C ILE A 41 13.18 -32.58 19.18
N GLN A 42 13.55 -33.00 17.98
CA GLN A 42 13.01 -32.44 16.73
C GLN A 42 11.51 -32.74 16.58
N ALA A 43 11.06 -33.94 16.93
CA ALA A 43 9.64 -34.29 16.97
C ALA A 43 8.88 -33.45 18.01
N SER A 44 9.42 -33.27 19.22
CA SER A 44 8.82 -32.41 20.24
C SER A 44 8.75 -30.93 19.81
N PHE A 45 9.70 -30.44 19.01
CA PHE A 45 9.62 -29.10 18.42
C PHE A 45 8.49 -28.97 17.38
N GLU A 46 8.23 -30.02 16.60
CA GLU A 46 7.14 -30.03 15.62
C GLU A 46 5.79 -30.00 16.35
N GLU A 47 5.62 -30.85 17.36
CA GLU A 47 4.43 -30.86 18.24
C GLU A 47 4.20 -29.50 18.94
N ALA A 48 5.28 -28.82 19.35
CA ALA A 48 5.19 -27.49 19.95
C ALA A 48 4.77 -26.41 18.93
N ASN A 49 5.15 -26.54 17.67
CA ASN A 49 4.69 -25.63 16.61
C ASN A 49 3.22 -25.87 16.28
N ASP A 50 2.78 -27.13 16.20
CA ASP A 50 1.37 -27.48 15.96
C ASP A 50 0.46 -26.96 17.09
N LEU A 51 0.91 -27.09 18.35
CA LEU A 51 0.20 -26.53 19.50
C LEU A 51 0.11 -24.99 19.44
N LEU A 52 1.18 -24.30 19.01
CA LEU A 52 1.16 -22.85 18.86
C LEU A 52 0.24 -22.40 17.73
N GLU A 53 0.17 -23.15 16.62
CA GLU A 53 -0.75 -22.87 15.51
C GLU A 53 -2.21 -23.05 15.94
N GLN A 54 -2.53 -24.11 16.69
CA GLN A 54 -3.86 -24.31 17.28
C GLN A 54 -4.22 -23.20 18.28
N LEU A 55 -3.26 -22.75 19.09
CA LEU A 55 -3.45 -21.64 20.03
C LEU A 55 -3.69 -20.31 19.29
N GLU A 56 -3.01 -20.08 18.17
CA GLU A 56 -3.20 -18.89 17.32
C GLU A 56 -4.60 -18.85 16.67
N LEU A 57 -5.07 -20.00 16.17
CA LEU A 57 -6.42 -20.13 15.58
C LEU A 57 -7.53 -19.86 16.61
N GLU A 58 -7.38 -20.36 17.83
CA GLU A 58 -8.32 -20.13 18.93
C GLU A 58 -8.24 -18.70 19.51
N CYS A 59 -7.08 -18.04 19.41
CA CYS A 59 -6.87 -16.68 19.90
C CYS A 59 -7.28 -15.56 18.92
N HIS A 60 -7.53 -15.88 17.63
CA HIS A 60 -7.90 -14.91 16.60
C HIS A 60 -9.20 -14.12 16.88
N GLY A 61 -10.00 -14.52 17.88
CA GLY A 61 -11.23 -13.83 18.30
C GLY A 61 -11.17 -13.07 19.64
N THR A 62 -10.08 -13.13 20.42
CA THR A 62 -10.09 -12.72 21.84
C THR A 62 -9.01 -11.71 22.28
N GLY A 63 -8.17 -11.21 21.35
CA GLY A 63 -7.17 -10.16 21.68
C GLY A 63 -5.93 -10.66 22.42
N VAL A 64 -5.74 -11.99 22.53
CA VAL A 64 -4.61 -12.65 23.21
C VAL A 64 -3.38 -12.83 22.29
N SER A 65 -3.42 -12.27 21.09
CA SER A 65 -2.40 -12.40 20.03
C SER A 65 -0.97 -12.05 20.46
N SER A 66 -0.80 -11.13 21.42
CA SER A 66 0.53 -10.75 21.93
C SER A 66 1.26 -11.85 22.72
N ARG A 67 0.52 -12.79 23.32
CA ARG A 67 1.10 -13.90 24.10
C ARG A 67 1.62 -15.02 23.22
N VAL A 68 0.93 -15.32 22.11
CA VAL A 68 1.38 -16.28 21.08
C VAL A 68 2.73 -15.84 20.49
N ALA A 69 2.86 -14.54 20.21
CA ALA A 69 4.11 -13.97 19.69
C ALA A 69 5.28 -14.15 20.68
N ALA A 70 5.03 -13.96 21.98
CA ALA A 70 6.05 -14.19 23.01
C ALA A 70 6.48 -15.66 23.07
N TYR A 71 5.54 -16.60 23.01
CA TYR A 71 5.85 -18.03 22.98
C TYR A 71 6.64 -18.45 21.74
N ARG A 72 6.34 -17.88 20.55
CA ARG A 72 7.13 -18.14 19.33
C ARG A 72 8.59 -17.72 19.49
N VAL A 73 8.84 -16.54 20.08
CA VAL A 73 10.21 -16.05 20.34
C VAL A 73 10.95 -16.96 21.32
N GLU A 74 10.25 -17.44 22.36
CA GLU A 74 10.82 -18.38 23.33
C GLU A 74 11.17 -19.73 22.68
N LEU A 75 10.28 -20.30 21.86
CA LEU A 75 10.54 -21.56 21.14
C LEU A 75 11.73 -21.43 20.19
N GLN A 76 11.86 -20.28 19.53
CA GLN A 76 13.00 -19.98 18.66
C GLN A 76 14.31 -19.90 19.45
N ARG A 77 14.31 -19.26 20.61
CA ARG A 77 15.48 -19.20 21.51
C ARG A 77 15.95 -20.60 21.93
N VAL A 78 15.01 -21.48 22.29
CA VAL A 78 15.32 -22.87 22.70
C VAL A 78 15.83 -23.70 21.50
N ARG A 79 15.32 -23.45 20.29
CA ARG A 79 15.81 -24.07 19.06
C ARG A 79 17.25 -23.65 18.72
N ASP A 80 17.57 -22.38 18.92
CA ASP A 80 18.94 -21.87 18.73
C ASP A 80 19.92 -22.48 19.75
N GLU A 81 19.48 -22.65 21.01
CA GLU A 81 20.25 -23.33 22.06
C GLU A 81 20.53 -24.81 21.71
N TYR A 82 19.52 -25.53 21.20
CA TYR A 82 19.69 -26.89 20.70
C TYR A 82 20.72 -26.97 19.56
N ARG A 83 20.64 -26.05 18.59
CA ARG A 83 21.58 -26.00 17.46
C ARG A 83 23.02 -25.73 17.92
N SER A 84 23.19 -24.86 18.91
CA SER A 84 24.49 -24.58 19.53
C SER A 84 25.07 -25.83 20.21
N VAL A 85 24.28 -26.57 20.98
CA VAL A 85 24.71 -27.81 21.65
C VAL A 85 25.12 -28.90 20.65
N MET A 86 24.41 -29.01 19.52
CA MET A 86 24.76 -29.94 18.44
C MET A 86 26.07 -29.57 17.75
N SER A 87 26.29 -28.28 17.49
CA SER A 87 27.54 -27.76 16.90
C SER A 87 28.73 -27.90 17.84
N ASN A 88 28.55 -27.61 19.13
CA ASN A 88 29.64 -27.65 20.11
C ASN A 88 30.16 -29.07 20.38
N SER A 89 29.37 -30.12 20.14
CA SER A 89 29.86 -31.51 20.28
C SER A 89 30.76 -31.97 19.13
N VAL A 90 30.74 -31.27 17.99
CA VAL A 90 31.68 -31.52 16.88
C VAL A 90 33.08 -30.96 17.21
N THR A 91 33.17 -29.95 18.07
CA THR A 91 34.42 -29.27 18.43
C THR A 91 35.25 -30.01 19.50
N TYR A 92 34.70 -31.00 20.20
CA TYR A 92 35.39 -31.69 21.31
C TYR A 92 36.17 -32.96 20.92
N ASN A 93 36.30 -33.28 19.62
CA ASN A 93 37.08 -34.44 19.14
C ASN A 93 37.95 -34.10 17.93
N ILE A 94 38.70 -33.00 17.96
CA ILE A 94 39.71 -32.75 16.93
C ILE A 94 41.04 -32.46 17.62
N ASP A 95 41.76 -33.56 17.75
CA ASP A 95 43.18 -33.68 17.98
C ASP A 95 43.95 -32.84 16.95
N ASP A 96 44.84 -31.99 17.47
CA ASP A 96 46.09 -31.50 16.88
C ASP A 96 46.08 -30.64 15.58
N GLU A 97 45.92 -29.33 15.81
CA GLU A 97 46.88 -28.28 15.41
C GLU A 97 47.03 -27.93 13.90
N TYR A 98 46.26 -28.54 12.99
CA TYR A 98 46.22 -28.14 11.56
C TYR A 98 44.88 -27.56 11.07
N GLU A 99 43.79 -27.63 11.85
CA GLU A 99 42.47 -27.07 11.48
C GLU A 99 42.22 -25.62 11.92
N ASP A 100 43.05 -25.06 12.82
CA ASP A 100 42.86 -23.68 13.31
C ASP A 100 43.00 -22.63 12.19
N TRP A 101 43.92 -22.86 11.24
CA TRP A 101 44.09 -21.96 10.09
C TRP A 101 42.93 -22.03 9.09
N SER A 102 42.29 -23.20 8.90
CA SER A 102 41.15 -23.33 7.98
C SER A 102 39.88 -22.74 8.58
N ALA A 103 39.64 -22.95 9.88
CA ALA A 103 38.51 -22.37 10.61
C ALA A 103 38.60 -20.84 10.70
N VAL A 104 39.78 -20.29 10.99
CA VAL A 104 40.03 -18.84 10.99
C VAL A 104 39.85 -18.27 9.59
N ASN A 105 40.31 -18.97 8.54
CA ASN A 105 40.13 -18.52 7.16
C ASN A 105 38.66 -18.58 6.72
N GLU A 106 37.89 -19.58 7.16
CA GLU A 106 36.43 -19.67 6.91
C GLU A 106 35.67 -18.54 7.62
N GLN A 107 36.04 -18.22 8.87
CA GLN A 107 35.47 -17.08 9.59
C GLN A 107 35.81 -15.75 8.92
N HIS A 108 37.05 -15.58 8.47
CA HIS A 108 37.48 -14.40 7.72
C HIS A 108 36.72 -14.27 6.39
N GLN A 109 36.52 -15.38 5.67
CA GLN A 109 35.75 -15.41 4.42
C GLN A 109 34.27 -15.06 4.64
N LYS A 110 33.66 -15.51 5.76
CA LYS A 110 32.31 -15.10 6.16
C LYS A 110 32.20 -13.62 6.50
N LEU A 111 33.21 -13.05 7.17
CA LEU A 111 33.25 -11.62 7.47
C LEU A 111 33.42 -10.76 6.20
N LEU A 112 34.23 -11.23 5.25
CA LEU A 112 34.38 -10.60 3.94
C LEU A 112 33.07 -10.65 3.14
N ASP A 113 32.41 -11.80 3.08
CA ASP A 113 31.09 -11.92 2.42
C ASP A 113 30.04 -11.01 3.11
N ASN A 114 30.04 -10.95 4.44
CA ASN A 114 29.15 -10.04 5.16
C ASN A 114 29.44 -8.57 4.84
N THR A 115 30.72 -8.21 4.75
CA THR A 115 31.17 -6.85 4.40
C THR A 115 30.78 -6.50 2.96
N GLU A 116 30.99 -7.41 2.01
CA GLU A 116 30.60 -7.23 0.60
C GLU A 116 29.07 -7.09 0.46
N ARG A 117 28.30 -7.90 1.20
CA ARG A 117 26.84 -7.78 1.24
C ARG A 117 26.38 -6.47 1.87
N LEU A 118 27.08 -5.98 2.89
CA LEU A 118 26.80 -4.69 3.51
C LEU A 118 27.10 -3.53 2.54
N GLU A 119 28.24 -3.58 1.84
CA GLU A 119 28.62 -2.59 0.85
C GLU A 119 27.61 -2.54 -0.31
N ARG A 120 27.21 -3.70 -0.83
CA ARG A 120 26.16 -3.80 -1.86
C ARG A 120 24.82 -3.25 -1.39
N THR A 121 24.40 -3.63 -0.18
CA THR A 121 23.17 -3.10 0.43
C THR A 121 23.24 -1.59 0.60
N GLY A 122 24.38 -1.06 1.07
CA GLY A 122 24.63 0.37 1.22
C GLY A 122 24.55 1.13 -0.11
N LYS A 123 25.14 0.57 -1.17
CA LYS A 123 25.05 1.13 -2.53
C LYS A 123 23.61 1.14 -3.04
N ASN A 124 22.89 0.03 -2.91
CA ASN A 124 21.49 -0.07 -3.33
C ASN A 124 20.59 0.90 -2.54
N LEU A 125 20.86 1.08 -1.25
CA LEU A 125 20.13 2.03 -0.41
C LEU A 125 20.43 3.48 -0.81
N HIS A 126 21.68 3.80 -1.14
CA HIS A 126 22.06 5.11 -1.65
C HIS A 126 21.41 5.41 -3.01
N GLU A 127 21.41 4.43 -3.92
CA GLU A 127 20.73 4.54 -5.22
C GLU A 127 19.21 4.69 -5.05
N GLY A 128 18.61 3.93 -4.15
CA GLY A 128 17.19 4.04 -3.80
C GLY A 128 16.84 5.39 -3.21
N TYR A 129 17.68 5.92 -2.30
CA TYR A 129 17.50 7.26 -1.73
C TYR A 129 17.53 8.35 -2.81
N ARG A 130 18.50 8.27 -3.74
CA ARG A 130 18.56 9.19 -4.88
C ARG A 130 17.31 9.10 -5.75
N MET A 131 16.82 7.89 -6.03
CA MET A 131 15.60 7.69 -6.82
C MET A 131 14.35 8.26 -6.13
N VAL A 132 14.25 8.16 -4.81
CA VAL A 132 13.16 8.77 -4.04
C VAL A 132 13.20 10.30 -4.14
N LEU A 133 14.38 10.92 -4.01
CA LEU A 133 14.52 12.38 -4.16
C LEU A 133 14.15 12.85 -5.58
N GLU A 134 14.55 12.12 -6.61
CA GLU A 134 14.16 12.41 -7.99
C GLU A 134 12.64 12.27 -8.18
N THR A 135 12.04 11.24 -7.57
CA THR A 135 10.59 11.03 -7.58
C THR A 135 9.85 12.14 -6.84
N GLU A 136 10.38 12.63 -5.71
CA GLU A 136 9.84 13.79 -4.99
C GLU A 136 9.86 15.05 -5.85
N GLN A 137 10.97 15.30 -6.55
CA GLN A 137 11.09 16.43 -7.46
C GLN A 137 10.10 16.34 -8.63
N ILE A 138 9.94 15.16 -9.24
CA ILE A 138 8.94 14.93 -10.28
C ILE A 138 7.53 15.14 -9.72
N GLY A 139 7.24 14.62 -8.53
CA GLY A 139 5.96 14.80 -7.84
C GLY A 139 5.63 16.27 -7.60
N ALA A 140 6.62 17.06 -7.15
CA ALA A 140 6.46 18.50 -6.96
C ALA A 140 6.18 19.23 -8.29
N ALA A 141 6.88 18.86 -9.37
CA ALA A 141 6.62 19.41 -10.69
C ALA A 141 5.22 19.07 -11.22
N VAL A 142 4.76 17.83 -11.01
CA VAL A 142 3.39 17.40 -11.37
C VAL A 142 2.35 18.18 -10.58
N LEU A 143 2.55 18.39 -9.28
CA LEU A 143 1.64 19.20 -8.46
C LEU A 143 1.57 20.65 -8.94
N GLN A 144 2.70 21.23 -9.34
CA GLN A 144 2.75 22.56 -9.93
C GLN A 144 1.99 22.62 -11.27
N ASP A 145 2.15 21.63 -12.14
CA ASP A 145 1.42 21.57 -13.41
C ASP A 145 -0.08 21.40 -13.19
N LEU A 146 -0.50 20.51 -12.28
CA LEU A 146 -1.91 20.36 -11.89
C LEU A 146 -2.51 21.67 -11.35
N HIS A 147 -1.73 22.43 -10.58
CA HIS A 147 -2.15 23.76 -10.13
C HIS A 147 -2.37 24.71 -11.31
N HIS A 148 -1.45 24.75 -12.28
CA HIS A 148 -1.57 25.57 -13.47
C HIS A 148 -2.74 25.14 -14.37
N GLN A 149 -2.97 23.84 -14.53
CA GLN A 149 -4.12 23.30 -15.25
C GLN A 149 -5.43 23.71 -14.57
N ARG A 150 -5.51 23.60 -13.24
CA ARG A 150 -6.69 24.06 -12.47
C ARG A 150 -6.97 25.53 -12.71
N GLU A 151 -5.95 26.37 -12.66
CA GLU A 151 -6.07 27.81 -12.89
C GLU A 151 -6.55 28.11 -14.33
N THR A 152 -6.02 27.39 -15.32
CA THR A 152 -6.45 27.48 -16.72
C THR A 152 -7.92 27.09 -16.89
N ILE A 153 -8.36 26.00 -16.26
CA ILE A 153 -9.77 25.58 -16.27
C ILE A 153 -10.66 26.65 -15.62
N GLN A 154 -10.23 27.24 -14.50
CA GLN A 154 -10.97 28.30 -13.83
C GLN A 154 -11.09 29.55 -14.71
N ARG A 155 -10.00 29.98 -15.37
CA ARG A 155 -10.02 31.10 -16.33
C ARG A 155 -10.96 30.81 -17.51
N SER A 156 -10.90 29.61 -18.08
CA SER A 156 -11.78 29.20 -19.18
C SER A 156 -13.25 29.20 -18.76
N ARG A 157 -13.57 28.71 -17.55
CA ARG A 157 -14.93 28.80 -16.99
C ARG A 157 -15.38 30.24 -16.77
N GLY A 158 -14.49 31.12 -16.30
CA GLY A 158 -14.77 32.55 -16.17
C GLY A 158 -15.13 33.19 -17.51
N ARG A 159 -14.32 32.95 -18.53
CA ARG A 159 -14.55 33.44 -19.91
C ARG A 159 -15.86 32.91 -20.48
N LEU A 160 -16.15 31.62 -20.34
CA LEU A 160 -17.41 31.04 -20.82
C LEU A 160 -18.63 31.72 -20.19
N ARG A 161 -18.59 31.99 -18.88
CA ARG A 161 -19.67 32.67 -18.17
C ARG A 161 -19.84 34.13 -18.61
N GLU A 162 -18.76 34.81 -18.95
CA GLU A 162 -18.79 36.15 -19.54
C GLU A 162 -19.39 36.11 -20.95
N THR A 163 -18.94 35.18 -21.79
CA THR A 163 -19.51 34.96 -23.13
C THR A 163 -21.00 34.62 -23.07
N ASP A 164 -21.45 33.80 -22.13
CA ASP A 164 -22.87 33.50 -21.92
C ASP A 164 -23.69 34.76 -21.59
N ALA A 165 -23.12 35.67 -20.78
CA ALA A 165 -23.75 36.95 -20.46
C ALA A 165 -23.85 37.87 -21.69
N GLU A 166 -22.80 37.93 -22.51
CA GLU A 166 -22.79 38.66 -23.78
C GLU A 166 -23.76 38.07 -24.81
N LEU A 167 -23.84 36.73 -24.91
CA LEU A 167 -24.79 36.03 -25.77
C LEU A 167 -26.23 36.32 -25.35
N ASN A 168 -26.53 36.35 -24.06
CA ASN A 168 -27.85 36.71 -23.56
C ASN A 168 -28.19 38.18 -23.92
N ARG A 169 -27.23 39.10 -23.78
CA ARG A 169 -27.40 40.50 -24.19
C ARG A 169 -27.66 40.61 -25.68
N SER A 170 -26.88 39.90 -26.49
CA SER A 170 -27.00 39.87 -27.95
C SER A 170 -28.34 39.27 -28.38
N THR A 171 -28.80 38.20 -27.73
CA THR A 171 -30.12 37.59 -27.96
C THR A 171 -31.24 38.58 -27.69
N ARG A 172 -31.15 39.37 -26.61
CA ARG A 172 -32.13 40.43 -26.31
C ARG A 172 -32.13 41.53 -27.37
N LEU A 173 -30.95 41.95 -27.84
CA LEU A 173 -30.83 42.95 -28.92
C LEU A 173 -31.44 42.44 -30.22
N VAL A 174 -31.12 41.22 -30.63
CA VAL A 174 -31.69 40.58 -31.83
C VAL A 174 -33.20 40.45 -31.71
N LYS A 175 -33.73 40.03 -30.56
CA LYS A 175 -35.18 39.99 -30.32
C LYS A 175 -35.85 41.36 -30.49
N ASN A 176 -35.23 42.42 -29.97
CA ASN A 176 -35.74 43.79 -30.12
C ASN A 176 -35.69 44.26 -31.59
N MET A 177 -34.62 43.95 -32.31
CA MET A 177 -34.51 44.24 -33.75
C MET A 177 -35.60 43.50 -34.53
N MET A 178 -35.83 42.22 -34.23
CA MET A 178 -36.86 41.40 -34.87
C MET A 178 -38.27 41.96 -34.61
N MET A 179 -38.58 42.37 -33.38
CA MET A 179 -39.86 43.01 -33.07
C MET A 179 -40.04 44.33 -33.83
N ARG A 180 -39.00 45.18 -33.88
CA ARG A 180 -39.04 46.43 -34.65
C ARG A 180 -39.25 46.19 -36.14
N ALA A 181 -38.56 45.20 -36.72
CA ALA A 181 -38.71 44.84 -38.13
C ALA A 181 -40.12 44.34 -38.45
N LEU A 182 -40.73 43.57 -37.55
CA LEU A 182 -42.12 43.13 -37.72
C LEU A 182 -43.08 44.32 -37.62
N GLN A 183 -42.88 45.22 -36.65
CA GLN A 183 -43.68 46.44 -36.50
C GLN A 183 -43.59 47.33 -37.74
N ASP A 184 -42.38 47.53 -38.28
CA ASP A 184 -42.16 48.32 -39.48
C ASP A 184 -42.91 47.73 -40.69
N ARG A 185 -42.84 46.41 -40.89
CA ARG A 185 -43.62 45.72 -41.93
C ARG A 185 -45.13 45.87 -41.74
N LEU A 186 -45.63 45.79 -40.51
CA LEU A 186 -47.06 45.98 -40.22
C LEU A 186 -47.52 47.43 -40.50
N VAL A 187 -46.70 48.42 -40.12
CA VAL A 187 -47.00 49.85 -40.38
C VAL A 187 -47.06 50.12 -41.88
N VAL A 188 -46.06 49.65 -42.65
CA VAL A 188 -46.06 49.80 -44.11
C VAL A 188 -47.30 49.15 -44.75
N GLY A 189 -47.66 47.94 -44.30
CA GLY A 189 -48.87 47.27 -44.76
C GLY A 189 -50.16 48.04 -44.47
N LEU A 190 -50.30 48.60 -43.27
CA LEU A 190 -51.47 49.39 -42.87
C LEU A 190 -51.60 50.67 -43.69
N VAL A 191 -50.49 51.40 -43.90
CA VAL A 191 -50.46 52.62 -44.73
C VAL A 191 -50.89 52.32 -46.16
N LEU A 192 -50.40 51.23 -46.75
CA LEU A 192 -50.75 50.83 -48.11
C LEU A 192 -52.25 50.52 -48.25
N VAL A 193 -52.83 49.80 -47.27
CA VAL A 193 -54.27 49.53 -47.22
C VAL A 193 -55.10 50.83 -47.13
N LEU A 194 -54.68 51.79 -46.30
CA LEU A 194 -55.36 53.08 -46.19
C LEU A 194 -55.33 53.87 -47.51
N ILE A 195 -54.19 53.90 -48.20
CA ILE A 195 -54.07 54.58 -49.50
C ILE A 195 -55.03 53.98 -50.53
N ILE A 196 -55.11 52.64 -50.61
CA ILE A 196 -56.04 51.96 -51.50
C ILE A 196 -57.49 52.30 -51.13
N ALA A 197 -57.84 52.27 -49.85
CA ALA A 197 -59.19 52.58 -49.38
C ALA A 197 -59.61 54.01 -49.76
N PHE A 198 -58.74 55.00 -49.53
CA PHE A 198 -59.00 56.39 -49.96
C PHE A 198 -59.08 56.54 -51.48
N GLY A 199 -58.25 55.82 -52.24
CA GLY A 199 -58.32 55.80 -53.70
C GLY A 199 -59.67 55.30 -54.20
N ILE A 200 -60.18 54.19 -53.65
CA ILE A 200 -61.50 53.65 -53.97
C ILE A 200 -62.60 54.65 -53.63
N LEU A 201 -62.52 55.26 -52.44
CA LEU A 201 -63.50 56.25 -51.97
C LEU A 201 -63.54 57.48 -52.87
N GLY A 202 -62.37 57.97 -53.31
CA GLY A 202 -62.26 59.10 -54.23
C GLY A 202 -62.83 58.80 -55.62
N VAL A 203 -62.56 57.60 -56.17
CA VAL A 203 -63.16 57.17 -57.44
C VAL A 203 -64.68 57.05 -57.32
N TYR A 204 -65.18 56.50 -56.21
CA TYR A 204 -66.62 56.39 -55.96
C TYR A 204 -67.31 57.77 -55.92
N PHE A 205 -66.68 58.75 -55.25
CA PHE A 205 -67.17 60.12 -55.19
C PHE A 205 -67.08 60.87 -56.52
N TYR A 206 -66.11 60.54 -57.36
CA TYR A 206 -65.98 61.14 -58.69
C TYR A 206 -66.96 60.53 -59.70
N ALA A 207 -67.28 59.25 -59.57
CA ALA A 207 -68.18 58.53 -60.45
C ALA A 207 -69.67 58.71 -60.11
N THR A 208 -69.99 59.20 -58.91
CA THR A 208 -71.36 59.53 -58.45
C THR A 208 -71.64 61.01 -58.65
#